data_AF-A0A5C3E5J0-F1
#
_entry.id   AF-A0A5C3E5J0-F1
#
_cell.length_a   1.000
_cell.length_b   1.000
_cell.length_c   1.000
_cell.angle_alpha   90.00
_cell.angle_beta   90.00
_cell.angle_gamma   90.00
#
_symmetry.space_group_name_H-M   'P 1'
#
loop_
_entity.id
_entity.type
_entity.pdbx_description
1 polymer ?
#
loop_
_entity_poly.entity_id
_entity_poly.type
_entity_poly.pdbx_seq_one_letter_code
_entity_poly.pdbx_strand_id
1 'polypeptide(L)'
;MTAKTRAQELRASRERADWFSRVHHDSPSCVIEGSTSVCDESVRMRLFESSYLVLMLVFTGLAACWLPRNPPASVTESEEGIQYIWDSAWNGQFANKLPQRYNHLQSSWATFLISKGKRIVEDYYKKRFGPDFKTTKITTSVRYGMTRFLQLVTFSKDQPYLFDPSGWPDKQKVAISLAEAFAEQQYTAKASRAASKSHFEIIRNAVEEDRARQAQKARKRKEWGTMLSIGPGASGY
;
A
#
# COMPACT_ATOMS: atom_id res chain seq x y z
N MET A 1 7.06 -4.30 41.76
CA MET A 1 6.66 -2.88 41.79
C MET A 1 7.15 -2.26 43.07
N THR A 2 8.04 -1.27 43.00
CA THR A 2 8.69 -0.66 44.17
C THR A 2 7.80 0.41 44.79
N ALA A 3 7.84 0.57 46.12
CA ALA A 3 7.04 1.54 46.88
C ALA A 3 7.12 2.99 46.34
N LYS A 4 8.24 3.35 45.69
CA LYS A 4 8.42 4.66 45.03
C LYS A 4 7.45 4.91 43.87
N THR A 5 7.06 3.87 43.12
CA THR A 5 6.18 4.01 41.95
C THR A 5 4.75 4.32 42.38
N ARG A 6 4.29 3.74 43.50
CA ARG A 6 2.94 3.97 44.04
C ARG A 6 2.75 5.39 44.58
N ALA A 7 3.82 6.01 45.09
CA ALA A 7 3.79 7.40 45.56
C ALA A 7 3.71 8.42 44.41
N GLN A 8 4.30 8.12 43.24
CA GLN A 8 4.20 9.00 42.07
C GLN A 8 2.81 8.97 41.42
N GLU A 9 2.16 7.80 41.35
CA GLU A 9 0.79 7.71 40.84
C GLU A 9 -0.23 8.47 41.70
N LEU A 10 -0.09 8.43 43.04
CA LEU A 10 -0.98 9.15 43.94
C LEU A 10 -0.86 10.67 43.83
N ARG A 11 0.33 11.22 43.53
CA ARG A 11 0.49 12.66 43.25
C ARG A 11 -0.15 13.06 41.92
N ALA A 12 0.08 12.29 40.87
CA ALA A 12 -0.49 12.56 39.54
C ALA A 12 -2.02 12.42 39.48
N SER A 13 -2.62 11.65 40.40
CA SER A 13 -4.08 11.55 40.53
C SER A 13 -4.68 12.78 41.25
N ARG A 14 -3.94 13.40 42.18
CA ARG A 14 -4.44 14.53 42.97
C ARG A 14 -4.46 15.83 42.15
N GLU A 15 -3.46 16.03 41.30
CA GLU A 15 -3.39 17.22 40.41
C GLU A 15 -4.47 17.22 39.31
N ARG A 16 -4.94 16.03 38.89
CA ARG A 16 -6.06 15.92 37.92
C ARG A 16 -7.42 16.29 38.51
N ALA A 17 -7.62 16.11 39.81
CA ALA A 17 -8.88 16.46 40.46
C ALA A 17 -9.05 17.99 40.59
N ASP A 18 -7.97 18.72 40.89
CA ASP A 18 -8.01 20.19 41.05
C ASP A 18 -8.19 20.97 39.74
N TRP A 19 -7.88 20.37 38.59
CA TRP A 19 -8.06 21.01 37.29
C TRP A 19 -9.54 21.06 36.87
N PHE A 20 -10.32 20.01 37.16
CA PHE A 20 -11.74 19.96 36.78
C PHE A 20 -12.63 20.96 37.55
N SER A 21 -12.28 21.31 38.79
CA SER A 21 -13.06 22.29 39.56
C SER A 21 -12.91 23.74 39.09
N ARG A 22 -11.94 24.05 38.22
CA ARG A 22 -11.64 25.43 37.81
C ARG A 22 -12.30 25.86 36.49
N VAL A 23 -12.95 24.95 35.76
CA VAL A 23 -13.44 25.21 34.39
C VAL A 23 -14.94 25.53 34.33
N HIS A 24 -15.68 25.50 35.46
CA HIS A 24 -17.14 25.61 35.44
C HIS A 24 -17.77 26.92 35.97
N HIS A 25 -17.01 28.01 36.18
CA HIS A 25 -17.57 29.19 36.86
C HIS A 25 -17.93 30.43 36.03
N ASP A 26 -17.72 30.44 34.71
CA ASP A 26 -18.12 31.58 33.87
C ASP A 26 -19.31 31.23 32.98
N SER A 27 -20.51 31.22 33.57
CA SER A 27 -21.76 31.34 32.81
C SER A 27 -22.21 32.80 32.83
N PRO A 28 -22.21 33.51 31.70
CA PRO A 28 -22.75 34.86 31.62
C PRO A 28 -24.26 34.81 31.80
N SER A 29 -24.74 35.38 32.90
CA SER A 29 -26.17 35.62 33.15
C SER A 29 -26.69 36.68 32.18
N CYS A 30 -27.53 36.28 31.24
CA CYS A 30 -28.28 37.20 30.38
C CYS A 30 -29.42 37.85 31.17
N VAL A 31 -29.31 39.16 31.36
CA VAL A 31 -30.39 40.04 31.81
C VAL A 31 -31.38 40.21 30.65
N ILE A 32 -32.64 39.84 30.88
CA ILE A 32 -33.75 40.12 29.94
C ILE A 32 -34.44 41.39 30.43
N GLU A 33 -34.09 42.53 29.84
CA GLU A 33 -34.87 43.77 29.93
C GLU A 33 -35.64 43.98 28.62
N GLY A 34 -36.86 44.48 28.78
CA GLY A 34 -37.96 44.29 27.85
C GLY A 34 -37.98 45.21 26.61
N SER A 35 -38.99 44.91 25.78
CA SER A 35 -39.65 45.81 24.84
C SER A 35 -38.80 46.50 23.79
N THR A 36 -38.86 46.00 22.56
CA THR A 36 -39.81 46.50 21.53
C THR A 36 -39.50 45.85 20.20
N SER A 37 -40.55 45.35 19.53
CA SER A 37 -40.46 44.80 18.19
C SER A 37 -40.25 45.93 17.18
N VAL A 38 -39.01 46.10 16.73
CA VAL A 38 -38.72 46.75 15.46
C VAL A 38 -38.04 45.67 14.62
N CYS A 39 -38.78 45.13 13.65
CA CYS A 39 -38.28 44.17 12.68
C CYS A 39 -37.29 44.88 11.76
N ASP A 40 -36.05 45.00 12.22
CA ASP A 40 -34.93 45.57 11.50
C ASP A 40 -34.36 44.52 10.53
N GLU A 41 -34.70 44.66 9.24
CA GLU A 41 -34.17 43.85 8.14
C GLU A 41 -32.63 43.88 8.04
N SER A 42 -31.97 44.85 8.68
CA SER A 42 -30.52 44.94 8.81
C SER A 42 -29.89 43.78 9.61
N VAL A 43 -30.60 43.24 10.60
CA VAL A 43 -30.07 42.15 11.46
C VAL A 43 -30.06 40.82 10.72
N ARG A 44 -31.00 40.60 9.77
CA ARG A 44 -31.05 39.38 8.95
C ARG A 44 -29.84 39.25 8.02
N MET A 45 -29.29 40.36 7.53
CA MET A 45 -28.11 40.32 6.66
C MET A 45 -26.81 39.96 7.43
N ARG A 46 -26.64 40.44 8.68
CA ARG A 46 -25.44 40.12 9.50
C ARG A 46 -25.44 38.70 10.09
N LEU A 47 -26.63 38.12 10.32
CA LEU A 47 -26.77 36.71 10.72
C LEU A 47 -26.49 35.74 9.56
N PHE A 48 -26.70 36.16 8.31
CA PHE A 48 -26.36 35.35 7.13
C PHE A 48 -24.84 35.29 6.88
N GLU A 49 -24.11 36.40 7.07
CA GLU A 49 -22.65 36.39 6.87
C GLU A 49 -21.92 35.60 7.96
N SER A 50 -22.37 35.70 9.21
CA SER A 50 -21.79 34.96 10.34
C SER A 50 -22.05 33.45 10.27
N SER A 51 -23.23 33.03 9.82
CA SER A 51 -23.52 31.60 9.59
C SER A 51 -22.69 31.01 8.45
N TYR A 52 -22.40 31.79 7.40
CA TYR A 52 -21.55 31.35 6.29
C TYR A 52 -20.10 31.10 6.71
N LEU A 53 -19.53 31.96 7.58
CA LEU A 53 -18.18 31.76 8.11
C LEU A 53 -18.06 30.52 9.01
N VAL A 54 -19.08 30.25 9.83
CA VAL A 54 -19.13 29.03 10.66
C VAL A 54 -19.27 27.78 9.78
N LEU A 55 -20.10 27.83 8.74
CA LEU A 55 -20.25 26.72 7.78
C LEU A 55 -18.93 26.46 7.02
N MET A 56 -18.22 27.50 6.58
CA MET A 56 -16.92 27.37 5.92
C MET A 56 -15.82 26.80 6.84
N LEU A 57 -15.83 27.14 8.13
CA LEU A 57 -14.90 26.54 9.12
C LEU A 57 -15.20 25.06 9.39
N VAL A 58 -16.47 24.66 9.41
CA VAL A 58 -16.86 23.25 9.54
C VAL A 58 -16.50 22.46 8.28
N PHE A 59 -16.70 23.01 7.08
CA PHE A 59 -16.33 22.36 5.82
C PHE A 59 -14.81 22.26 5.62
N THR A 60 -14.03 23.26 6.03
CA THR A 60 -12.56 23.20 5.97
C THR A 60 -11.97 22.24 7.01
N GLY A 61 -12.57 22.13 8.20
CA GLY A 61 -12.20 21.13 9.20
C GLY A 61 -12.43 19.68 8.75
N LEU A 62 -13.52 19.43 7.99
CA LEU A 62 -13.81 18.09 7.44
C LEU A 62 -12.96 17.76 6.20
N ALA A 63 -12.51 18.75 5.44
CA ALA A 63 -11.66 18.54 4.25
C ALA A 63 -10.23 18.09 4.60
N ALA A 64 -9.72 18.42 5.80
CA ALA A 64 -8.38 18.03 6.24
C ALA A 64 -8.21 16.51 6.46
N CYS A 65 -9.31 15.75 6.58
CA CYS A 65 -9.28 14.29 6.69
C CYS A 65 -9.09 13.58 5.33
N TRP A 66 -9.07 14.32 4.21
CA TRP A 66 -8.96 13.78 2.86
C TRP A 66 -7.65 14.22 2.20
N LEU A 67 -6.52 13.95 2.84
CA LEU A 67 -5.24 13.98 2.11
C LEU A 67 -5.37 13.03 0.91
N PRO A 68 -5.08 13.49 -0.33
CA PRO A 68 -5.31 12.70 -1.51
C PRO A 68 -4.46 11.42 -1.44
N ARG A 69 -5.18 10.31 -1.25
CA ARG A 69 -4.65 8.96 -1.21
C ARG A 69 -4.37 8.52 -2.63
N ASN A 70 -3.20 8.88 -3.14
CA ASN A 70 -2.78 8.55 -4.50
C ASN A 70 -1.83 7.34 -4.48
N PRO A 71 -2.35 6.10 -4.62
CA PRO A 71 -1.50 4.93 -4.79
C PRO A 71 -0.65 5.06 -6.06
N PRO A 72 0.58 4.51 -6.08
CA PRO A 72 1.39 4.48 -7.28
C PRO A 72 0.74 3.59 -8.35
N ALA A 73 1.05 3.83 -9.63
CA ALA A 73 0.50 3.07 -10.75
C ALA A 73 0.73 1.54 -10.61
N SER A 74 1.87 1.15 -10.05
CA SER A 74 2.18 -0.26 -9.76
C SER A 74 1.18 -0.92 -8.81
N VAL A 75 0.50 -0.16 -7.94
CA VAL A 75 -0.57 -0.63 -7.07
C VAL A 75 -1.93 -0.48 -7.77
N THR A 76 -2.20 0.66 -8.41
CA THR A 76 -3.49 0.92 -9.07
C THR A 76 -3.79 -0.06 -10.20
N GLU A 77 -2.79 -0.42 -11.00
CA GLU A 77 -2.91 -1.37 -12.13
C GLU A 77 -2.72 -2.83 -11.70
N SER A 78 -2.49 -3.07 -10.40
CA SER A 78 -2.27 -4.41 -9.86
C SER A 78 -3.58 -5.13 -9.54
N GLU A 79 -3.45 -6.43 -9.27
CA GLU A 79 -4.55 -7.25 -8.78
C GLU A 79 -5.10 -6.78 -7.43
N GLU A 80 -6.39 -7.00 -7.19
CA GLU A 80 -7.13 -6.57 -5.99
C GLU A 80 -6.42 -6.92 -4.67
N GLY A 81 -5.77 -8.09 -4.59
CA GLY A 81 -5.04 -8.49 -3.39
C GLY A 81 -3.82 -7.61 -3.07
N ILE A 82 -3.14 -7.05 -4.07
CA ILE A 82 -2.03 -6.10 -3.87
C ILE A 82 -2.57 -4.74 -3.44
N GLN A 83 -3.67 -4.29 -4.04
CA GLN A 83 -4.39 -3.09 -3.62
C GLN A 83 -4.84 -3.19 -2.15
N TYR A 84 -5.33 -4.37 -1.75
CA TYR A 84 -5.70 -4.67 -0.36
C TYR A 84 -4.51 -4.60 0.60
N ILE A 85 -3.33 -5.13 0.23
CA ILE A 85 -2.13 -5.05 1.07
C ILE A 85 -1.72 -3.58 1.28
N TRP A 86 -1.74 -2.78 0.21
CA TRP A 86 -1.41 -1.36 0.27
C TRP A 86 -2.46 -0.58 1.09
N ASP A 87 -3.75 -0.87 0.91
CA ASP A 87 -4.84 -0.31 1.71
C ASP A 87 -4.71 -0.63 3.19
N SER A 88 -4.46 -1.88 3.53
CA SER A 88 -4.24 -2.31 4.91
C SER A 88 -3.06 -1.56 5.53
N ALA A 89 -1.94 -1.44 4.79
CA ALA A 89 -0.76 -0.71 5.25
C ALA A 89 -1.05 0.77 5.51
N TRP A 90 -1.81 1.41 4.61
CA TRP A 90 -2.27 2.79 4.78
C TRP A 90 -3.16 2.95 6.02
N ASN A 91 -4.06 2.00 6.26
CA ASN A 91 -5.01 1.99 7.37
C ASN A 91 -4.43 1.50 8.70
N GLY A 92 -3.11 1.30 8.80
CA GLY A 92 -2.47 0.97 10.06
C GLY A 92 -2.35 -0.53 10.37
N GLN A 93 -2.46 -1.37 9.35
CA GLN A 93 -2.40 -2.82 9.48
C GLN A 93 -1.35 -3.42 8.54
N PHE A 94 -0.47 -4.26 9.09
CA PHE A 94 0.48 -5.03 8.29
C PHE A 94 0.43 -6.51 8.67
N ALA A 95 0.28 -7.40 7.67
CA ALA A 95 0.20 -8.84 7.90
C ALA A 95 1.07 -9.63 6.92
N ASN A 96 1.69 -10.69 7.42
CA ASN A 96 2.45 -11.65 6.59
C ASN A 96 1.56 -12.76 6.00
N LYS A 97 0.31 -12.88 6.46
CA LYS A 97 -0.72 -13.74 5.91
C LYS A 97 -1.85 -12.91 5.31
N LEU A 98 -2.22 -13.24 4.08
CA LEU A 98 -3.32 -12.62 3.35
C LEU A 98 -4.64 -13.31 3.69
N PRO A 99 -5.77 -12.59 3.61
CA PRO A 99 -7.10 -13.19 3.66
C PRO A 99 -7.27 -14.33 2.65
N GLN A 100 -8.12 -15.31 2.95
CA GLN A 100 -8.31 -16.51 2.14
C GLN A 100 -8.67 -16.21 0.68
N ARG A 101 -9.40 -15.13 0.40
CA ARG A 101 -9.75 -14.68 -0.97
C ARG A 101 -8.54 -14.30 -1.83
N TYR A 102 -7.39 -14.04 -1.23
CA TYR A 102 -6.14 -13.69 -1.91
C TYR A 102 -5.05 -14.77 -1.71
N ASN A 103 -5.44 -16.01 -1.40
CA ASN A 103 -4.50 -17.08 -1.10
C ASN A 103 -3.55 -17.42 -2.27
N HIS A 104 -3.99 -17.19 -3.51
CA HIS A 104 -3.13 -17.36 -4.69
C HIS A 104 -1.93 -16.40 -4.71
N LEU A 105 -2.01 -15.26 -4.02
CA LEU A 105 -0.89 -14.33 -3.84
C LEU A 105 0.00 -14.66 -2.63
N GLN A 106 -0.47 -15.50 -1.70
CA GLN A 106 0.21 -15.77 -0.43
C GLN A 106 1.64 -16.28 -0.62
N SER A 107 1.87 -17.20 -1.56
CA SER A 107 3.20 -17.75 -1.84
C SER A 107 4.17 -16.68 -2.35
N SER A 108 3.71 -15.85 -3.30
CA SER A 108 4.48 -14.73 -3.85
C SER A 108 4.78 -13.67 -2.78
N TRP A 109 3.79 -13.36 -1.93
CA TRP A 109 3.93 -12.42 -0.83
C TRP A 109 4.94 -12.91 0.21
N ALA A 110 4.83 -14.17 0.64
CA ALA A 110 5.77 -14.75 1.59
C ALA A 110 7.20 -14.80 1.05
N THR A 111 7.36 -15.21 -0.21
CA THR A 111 8.66 -15.24 -0.88
C THR A 111 9.28 -13.84 -0.95
N PHE A 112 8.47 -12.82 -1.27
CA PHE A 112 8.92 -11.42 -1.27
C PHE A 112 9.37 -10.97 0.13
N LEU A 113 8.58 -11.23 1.17
CA LEU A 113 8.89 -10.83 2.54
C LEU A 113 10.21 -11.46 3.04
N ILE A 114 10.42 -12.74 2.77
CA ILE A 114 11.64 -13.46 3.16
C ILE A 114 12.86 -12.93 2.40
N SER A 115 12.73 -12.73 1.09
CA SER A 115 13.86 -12.37 0.21
C SER A 115 14.25 -10.89 0.30
N LYS A 116 13.27 -9.98 0.34
CA LYS A 116 13.49 -8.53 0.26
C LYS A 116 12.98 -7.76 1.48
N GLY A 117 11.96 -8.28 2.16
CA GLY A 117 11.27 -7.56 3.25
C GLY A 117 12.20 -7.13 4.38
N LYS A 118 13.09 -8.02 4.85
CA LYS A 118 14.08 -7.68 5.90
C LYS A 118 14.94 -6.48 5.52
N ARG A 119 15.50 -6.50 4.30
CA ARG A 119 16.39 -5.44 3.81
C ARG A 119 15.66 -4.10 3.71
N ILE A 120 14.43 -4.08 3.18
CA ILE A 120 13.62 -2.86 3.07
C ILE A 120 13.38 -2.23 4.44
N VAL A 121 13.01 -3.04 5.44
CA VAL A 121 12.82 -2.57 6.82
C VAL A 121 14.13 -2.01 7.36
N GLU A 122 15.23 -2.75 7.30
CA GLU A 122 16.52 -2.30 7.81
C GLU A 122 17.02 -1.02 7.13
N ASP A 123 16.88 -0.92 5.81
CA ASP A 123 17.28 0.25 5.02
C ASP A 123 16.45 1.49 5.39
N TYR A 124 15.14 1.34 5.62
CA TYR A 124 14.28 2.44 6.09
C TYR A 124 14.77 2.98 7.45
N TYR A 125 14.93 2.10 8.44
CA TYR A 125 15.34 2.53 9.78
C TYR A 125 16.78 3.06 9.80
N LYS A 126 17.69 2.47 9.02
CA LYS A 126 19.05 2.98 8.85
C LYS A 126 19.05 4.40 8.28
N LYS A 127 18.26 4.66 7.24
CA LYS A 127 18.12 6.00 6.64
C LYS A 127 17.50 7.00 7.61
N ARG A 128 16.49 6.58 8.39
CA ARG A 128 15.74 7.46 9.29
C ARG A 128 16.49 7.79 10.59
N PHE A 129 17.22 6.83 11.16
CA PHE A 129 17.80 6.95 12.52
C PHE A 129 19.34 6.92 12.55
N GLY A 130 19.99 6.72 11.40
CA GLY A 130 21.46 6.65 11.25
C GLY A 130 22.01 5.22 11.24
N PRO A 131 23.31 5.04 10.94
CA PRO A 131 23.95 3.73 10.81
C PRO A 131 23.97 2.93 12.13
N ASP A 132 24.06 3.62 13.27
CA ASP A 132 24.16 3.01 14.61
C ASP A 132 22.80 2.76 15.27
N PHE A 133 21.72 2.73 14.49
CA PHE A 133 20.35 2.50 15.00
C PHE A 133 20.17 1.15 15.70
N LYS A 134 21.10 0.20 15.49
CA LYS A 134 21.13 -1.11 16.14
C LYS A 134 21.86 -1.11 17.50
N THR A 135 22.85 -0.26 17.69
CA THR A 135 23.77 -0.31 18.86
C THR A 135 23.46 0.77 19.88
N THR A 136 23.26 2.01 19.46
CA THR A 136 23.23 3.18 20.37
C THR A 136 21.82 3.61 20.74
N LYS A 137 20.80 3.12 20.02
CA LYS A 137 19.38 3.54 20.18
C LYS A 137 18.40 2.37 20.11
N ILE A 138 18.73 1.25 20.77
CA ILE A 138 17.83 0.08 20.87
C ILE A 138 16.43 0.51 21.35
N THR A 139 16.32 1.52 22.21
CA THR A 139 15.01 2.01 22.69
C THR A 139 14.18 2.73 21.62
N THR A 140 14.82 3.49 20.71
CA THR A 140 14.08 4.34 19.76
C THR A 140 13.54 3.54 18.58
N SER A 141 14.38 2.75 17.89
CA SER A 141 13.94 1.95 16.73
C SER A 141 12.94 0.86 17.12
N VAL A 142 13.09 0.26 18.30
CA VAL A 142 12.12 -0.69 18.89
C VAL A 142 10.79 0.02 19.18
N ARG A 143 10.81 1.23 19.75
CA ARG A 143 9.59 2.04 19.97
C ARG A 143 8.86 2.34 18.65
N TYR A 144 9.60 2.59 17.58
CA TYR A 144 9.05 2.80 16.25
C TYR A 144 8.67 1.50 15.51
N GLY A 145 8.74 0.33 16.14
CA GLY A 145 8.16 -0.91 15.63
C GLY A 145 9.06 -1.77 14.74
N MET A 146 10.36 -1.45 14.62
CA MET A 146 11.29 -2.19 13.75
C MET A 146 11.29 -3.70 14.04
N THR A 147 11.41 -4.08 15.31
CA THR A 147 11.44 -5.50 15.72
C THR A 147 10.16 -6.23 15.34
N ARG A 148 9.00 -5.55 15.39
CA ARG A 148 7.71 -6.16 15.01
C ARG A 148 7.62 -6.39 13.51
N PHE A 149 8.01 -5.41 12.69
CA PHE A 149 8.10 -5.61 11.25
C PHE A 149 9.09 -6.72 10.89
N LEU A 150 10.27 -6.74 11.51
CA LEU A 150 11.25 -7.80 11.30
C LEU A 150 10.67 -9.18 11.64
N GLN A 151 9.98 -9.33 12.77
CA GLN A 151 9.34 -10.60 13.14
C GLN A 151 8.28 -11.05 12.12
N LEU A 152 7.59 -10.13 11.46
CA LEU A 152 6.57 -10.46 10.46
C LEU A 152 7.20 -10.86 9.13
N VAL A 153 8.20 -10.10 8.66
CA VAL A 153 8.88 -10.41 7.40
C VAL A 153 9.72 -11.70 7.50
N THR A 154 10.21 -12.05 8.69
CA THR A 154 10.89 -13.33 8.96
C THR A 154 9.95 -14.44 9.42
N PHE A 155 8.62 -14.21 9.43
CA PHE A 155 7.62 -15.20 9.88
C PHE A 155 7.87 -15.75 11.29
N SER A 156 8.56 -14.99 12.14
CA SER A 156 8.69 -15.32 13.57
C SER A 156 7.40 -15.02 14.34
N LYS A 157 6.49 -14.22 13.77
CA LYS A 157 5.13 -14.00 14.26
C LYS A 157 4.15 -14.00 13.10
N ASP A 158 2.95 -14.51 13.38
CA ASP A 158 1.87 -14.68 12.40
C ASP A 158 0.69 -13.73 12.60
N GLN A 159 0.68 -12.99 13.72
CA GLN A 159 -0.41 -12.08 14.05
C GLN A 159 -0.25 -10.75 13.31
N PRO A 160 -1.32 -10.19 12.71
CA PRO A 160 -1.29 -8.88 12.10
C PRO A 160 -0.76 -7.81 13.07
N TYR A 161 0.07 -6.91 12.57
CA TYR A 161 0.55 -5.77 13.33
C TYR A 161 -0.33 -4.56 13.09
N LEU A 162 -1.12 -4.23 14.11
CA LEU A 162 -1.98 -3.06 14.17
C LEU A 162 -1.23 -1.88 14.80
N PHE A 163 -1.33 -0.72 14.19
CA PHE A 163 -0.77 0.54 14.67
C PHE A 163 -1.65 1.72 14.26
N ASP A 164 -1.69 2.76 15.07
CA ASP A 164 -2.34 4.02 14.72
C ASP A 164 -1.46 4.80 13.72
N PRO A 165 -1.91 5.05 12.48
CA PRO A 165 -1.15 5.81 11.49
C PRO A 165 -0.85 7.24 11.94
N SER A 166 -1.77 7.88 12.66
CA SER A 166 -1.66 9.27 13.12
C SER A 166 -0.60 9.40 14.22
N GLY A 167 -0.60 8.48 15.18
CA GLY A 167 0.40 8.44 16.25
C GLY A 167 1.77 7.88 15.81
N TRP A 168 1.83 7.08 14.74
CA TRP A 168 3.04 6.37 14.32
C TRP A 168 3.29 6.40 12.80
N PRO A 169 3.55 7.59 12.23
CA PRO A 169 3.73 7.75 10.78
C PRO A 169 4.91 6.94 10.22
N ASP A 170 5.96 6.72 11.02
CA ASP A 170 7.10 5.88 10.58
C ASP A 170 6.70 4.41 10.40
N LYS A 171 5.76 3.87 11.19
CA LYS A 171 5.27 2.50 11.01
C LYS A 171 4.45 2.37 9.73
N GLN A 172 3.60 3.37 9.48
CA GLN A 172 2.80 3.44 8.26
C GLN A 172 3.70 3.48 7.02
N LYS A 173 4.72 4.35 7.02
CA LYS A 173 5.67 4.46 5.91
C LYS A 173 6.39 3.14 5.62
N VAL A 174 6.83 2.41 6.64
CA VAL A 174 7.47 1.09 6.46
C VAL A 174 6.49 0.09 5.84
N ALA A 175 5.26 0.02 6.36
CA ALA A 175 4.24 -0.87 5.83
C ALA A 175 3.92 -0.56 4.35
N ILE A 176 3.76 0.72 4.02
CA ILE A 176 3.51 1.19 2.65
C ILE A 176 4.70 0.86 1.75
N SER A 177 5.93 1.14 2.17
CA SER A 177 7.13 0.82 1.37
C SER A 177 7.26 -0.67 1.07
N LEU A 178 6.86 -1.55 2.00
CA LEU A 178 6.83 -3.00 1.76
C LEU A 178 5.75 -3.37 0.74
N ALA A 179 4.55 -2.78 0.83
CA ALA A 179 3.46 -3.01 -0.12
C ALA A 179 3.82 -2.52 -1.53
N GLU A 180 4.39 -1.32 -1.66
CA GLU A 180 4.80 -0.72 -2.93
C GLU A 180 5.90 -1.53 -3.62
N ALA A 181 6.93 -1.94 -2.87
CA ALA A 181 8.01 -2.76 -3.41
C ALA A 181 7.53 -4.14 -3.87
N PHE A 182 6.51 -4.70 -3.21
CA PHE A 182 5.87 -5.92 -3.69
C PHE A 182 5.06 -5.70 -4.95
N ALA A 183 4.27 -4.63 -5.00
CA ALA A 183 3.50 -4.24 -6.17
C ALA A 183 4.42 -4.05 -7.39
N GLU A 184 5.54 -3.34 -7.22
CA GLU A 184 6.56 -3.15 -8.26
C GLU A 184 7.19 -4.48 -8.72
N GLN A 185 7.50 -5.39 -7.80
CA GLN A 185 7.99 -6.72 -8.16
C GLN A 185 6.96 -7.52 -8.97
N GLN A 186 5.68 -7.44 -8.62
CA GLN A 186 4.63 -8.14 -9.37
C GLN A 186 4.41 -7.49 -10.75
N TYR A 187 4.46 -6.16 -10.81
CA TYR A 187 4.35 -5.41 -12.06
C TYR A 187 5.46 -5.78 -13.04
N THR A 188 6.72 -5.77 -12.58
CA THR A 188 7.89 -6.16 -13.38
C THR A 188 7.86 -7.63 -13.78
N ALA A 189 7.43 -8.54 -12.89
CA ALA A 189 7.27 -9.96 -13.21
C ALA A 189 6.17 -10.22 -14.24
N LYS A 190 5.08 -9.44 -14.22
CA LYS A 190 4.01 -9.53 -15.23
C LYS A 190 4.53 -9.07 -16.60
N ALA A 191 5.26 -7.95 -16.63
CA ALA A 191 5.88 -7.45 -17.86
C ALA A 191 6.89 -8.46 -18.44
N SER A 192 7.74 -9.07 -17.61
CA SER A 192 8.71 -10.07 -18.07
C SER A 192 8.05 -11.35 -18.60
N ARG A 193 6.97 -11.80 -17.98
CA ARG A 193 6.18 -12.95 -18.44
C ARG A 193 5.50 -12.67 -19.78
N ALA A 194 4.95 -11.47 -19.95
CA ALA A 194 4.35 -11.06 -21.22
C ALA A 194 5.39 -11.04 -22.35
N ALA A 195 6.59 -10.51 -22.09
CA ALA A 195 7.70 -10.51 -23.04
C ALA A 195 8.23 -11.92 -23.35
N SER A 196 8.28 -12.80 -22.35
CA SER A 196 8.70 -14.20 -22.56
C SER A 196 7.68 -14.98 -23.40
N LYS A 197 6.38 -14.73 -23.17
CA LYS A 197 5.31 -15.35 -23.95
C LYS A 197 5.34 -14.93 -25.41
N SER A 198 5.51 -13.63 -25.68
CA SER A 198 5.63 -13.15 -27.07
C SER A 198 6.87 -13.70 -27.76
N HIS A 199 8.00 -13.82 -27.06
CA HIS A 199 9.20 -14.44 -27.60
C HIS A 199 9.00 -15.91 -27.95
N PHE A 200 8.33 -16.68 -27.07
CA PHE A 200 8.01 -18.08 -27.33
C PHE A 200 7.07 -18.24 -28.55
N GLU A 201 6.11 -17.33 -28.71
CA GLU A 201 5.22 -17.31 -29.88
C GLU A 201 5.99 -17.05 -31.20
N ILE A 202 6.98 -16.16 -31.18
CA ILE A 202 7.86 -15.90 -32.34
C ILE A 202 8.63 -17.17 -32.70
N ILE A 203 9.24 -17.84 -31.72
CA ILE A 203 9.97 -19.10 -31.96
C ILE A 203 9.04 -20.17 -32.52
N ARG A 204 7.84 -20.32 -31.95
CA ARG A 204 6.86 -21.31 -32.42
C ARG A 204 6.50 -21.06 -33.88
N ASN A 205 6.19 -19.82 -34.23
CA ASN A 205 5.83 -19.44 -35.60
C ASN A 205 7.00 -19.67 -36.58
N ALA A 206 8.23 -19.36 -36.18
CA ALA A 206 9.42 -19.60 -36.99
C ALA A 206 9.66 -21.10 -37.24
N VAL A 207 9.47 -21.94 -36.22
CA VAL A 207 9.58 -23.40 -36.35
C VAL A 207 8.49 -23.97 -37.26
N GLU A 208 7.26 -23.46 -37.14
CA GLU A 208 6.16 -23.84 -38.04
C GLU A 208 6.43 -23.43 -39.49
N GLU A 209 6.98 -22.24 -39.71
CA GLU A 209 7.36 -21.75 -41.04
C GLU A 209 8.48 -22.59 -41.66
N ASP A 210 9.52 -22.92 -40.90
CA ASP A 210 10.62 -23.77 -41.38
C ASP A 210 10.13 -25.17 -41.71
N ARG A 211 9.20 -25.73 -40.91
CA ARG A 211 8.57 -27.02 -41.21
C ARG A 211 7.76 -26.95 -42.51
N ALA A 212 7.03 -25.87 -42.75
CA ALA A 212 6.30 -25.65 -43.99
C ALA A 212 7.25 -25.51 -45.20
N ARG A 213 8.34 -24.76 -45.06
CA ARG A 213 9.38 -24.61 -46.09
C ARG A 213 10.05 -25.95 -46.40
N GLN A 214 10.36 -26.77 -45.40
CA GLN A 214 10.92 -28.11 -45.59
C GLN A 214 9.93 -29.03 -46.32
N ALA A 215 8.65 -29.01 -45.94
CA ALA A 215 7.61 -29.79 -46.61
C ALA A 215 7.46 -29.39 -48.09
N GLN A 216 7.51 -28.08 -48.40
CA GLN A 216 7.49 -27.60 -49.79
C GLN A 216 8.73 -28.05 -50.58
N LYS A 217 9.93 -27.94 -50.00
CA LYS A 217 11.17 -28.43 -50.64
C LYS A 217 11.10 -29.93 -50.91
N ALA A 218 10.56 -30.72 -49.98
CA ALA A 218 10.37 -32.15 -50.15
C ALA A 218 9.39 -32.49 -51.30
N ARG A 219 8.28 -31.74 -51.43
CA ARG A 219 7.34 -31.89 -52.56
C ARG A 219 8.01 -31.59 -53.90
N LYS A 220 8.70 -30.45 -54.01
CA LYS A 220 9.43 -30.06 -55.22
C LYS A 220 10.49 -31.11 -55.62
N ARG A 221 11.20 -31.71 -54.65
CA ARG A 221 12.16 -32.80 -54.92
C ARG A 221 11.49 -34.03 -55.51
N LYS A 222 10.30 -34.41 -55.01
CA LYS A 222 9.54 -35.54 -55.57
C LYS A 222 9.09 -35.25 -57.00
N GLU A 223 8.54 -34.05 -57.25
CA GLU A 223 8.14 -33.61 -58.60
C GLU A 223 9.33 -33.63 -59.58
N TRP A 224 10.47 -33.08 -59.16
CA TRP A 224 11.72 -33.13 -59.94
C TRP A 224 12.17 -34.56 -60.25
N GLY A 225 12.12 -35.46 -59.26
CA GLY A 225 12.44 -36.88 -59.47
C GLY A 225 11.52 -37.55 -60.49
N THR A 226 10.22 -37.27 -60.45
CA THR A 226 9.26 -37.78 -61.43
C THR A 226 9.54 -37.27 -62.84
N MET A 227 9.87 -35.97 -62.99
CA MET A 227 10.21 -35.38 -64.29
C MET A 227 11.45 -36.04 -64.91
N LEU A 228 12.47 -36.36 -64.11
CA LEU A 228 13.69 -37.02 -64.59
C LEU A 228 13.47 -38.50 -64.92
N SER A 229 12.52 -39.17 -64.26
CA SER A 229 12.20 -40.58 -64.53
C SER A 229 11.41 -40.79 -65.83
N ILE A 230 10.75 -39.76 -66.35
CA ILE A 230 10.12 -39.78 -67.68
C ILE A 230 11.22 -39.46 -68.70
N GLY A 231 12.11 -40.43 -68.94
CA GLY A 231 13.16 -40.30 -69.93
C GLY A 231 12.57 -40.15 -71.35
N PRO A 232 13.19 -39.38 -72.27
CA PRO A 232 12.70 -39.17 -73.65
C PRO A 232 12.61 -40.41 -74.56
N GLY A 233 12.78 -41.63 -74.03
CA GLY A 233 12.94 -42.86 -74.82
C GLY A 233 11.72 -43.79 -74.90
N ALA A 234 10.61 -43.52 -74.19
CA ALA A 234 9.45 -44.41 -74.17
C ALA A 234 8.38 -44.10 -75.24
N SER A 235 8.68 -43.24 -76.20
CA SER A 235 7.90 -43.09 -77.44
C SER A 235 8.59 -43.89 -78.56
N GLY A 236 8.78 -45.19 -78.33
CA GLY A 236 9.15 -46.13 -79.39
C GLY A 236 7.89 -46.61 -80.11
N TYR A 237 7.75 -46.16 -81.37
CA TYR A 237 7.10 -46.77 -82.53
C TYR A 237 6.00 -47.83 -82.32
#